data_AF-A0A453AI12-F1
#
_entry.id   AF-A0A453AI12-F1
#
_cell.length_a   1.000
_cell.length_b   1.000
_cell.length_c   1.000
_cell.angle_alpha   90.00
_cell.angle_beta   90.00
_cell.angle_gamma   90.00
#
_symmetry.space_group_name_H-M   'P 1'
#
loop_
_entity.id
_entity.type
_entity.pdbx_description
1 polymer ?
#
loop_
_entity_poly.entity_id
_entity_poly.type
_entity_poly.pdbx_seq_one_letter_code
_entity_poly.pdbx_strand_id
1 'polypeptide(L)'
;MEGVANEAASLAGHWGLGKLIAFYDDNHISIDGSTAIAFTEDVLARYEALGWHTIWVQNGNTGYDDIRAAIKEAKEVKDKPTLIKVTTTIGYGSPNKASTHSVHGSALGSKEVEATRKNLSWAHEPFHVPDEVKRHWAHHLDEGASLEAEWNAKFAEYEKKYQHEAAELNSIISGKLPDGWDNALPKYTPESPADATRNLSQQCLNALAKVIPGFLGGSADLASSNMTLLKMFGDFQKDTPEERNIRFGVREHAMGAVCNGIAVHSPGLIPYCSTFFVFTDYMRAPIRLSALSESGVIFVMTHDSIGLGEDGPTHQPVEQLFSLRAMPGILMLRPADGTETSAAYRIAVINRKRPSILALSRQKLPQLEGTSVEGVAKGGYVISDNSSGNKPDLILISTGSELEIAEKAAGQLRKEGKSVRVVSLVCWELFEEQPEEYKESVLPSEVTSRISIEAGVTLGWEKYIGQKGKAIGIDRFGSSAPAGRIYKELGLTVENLIATAKSL
;
A
#
# COMPACT_ATOMS: atom_id res chain seq x y z
N MET A 1 10.85 -9.11 18.50
CA MET A 1 9.51 -9.03 19.11
C MET A 1 8.45 -8.87 18.05
N GLU A 2 8.48 -7.79 17.26
CA GLU A 2 7.50 -7.59 16.17
C GLU A 2 7.58 -8.67 15.08
N GLY A 3 6.43 -9.23 14.70
CA GLY A 3 6.32 -10.31 13.71
C GLY A 3 6.78 -9.89 12.31
N VAL A 4 6.46 -8.65 11.90
CA VAL A 4 6.84 -8.08 10.60
C VAL A 4 8.35 -8.11 10.36
N ALA A 5 9.17 -7.92 11.41
CA ALA A 5 10.62 -7.97 11.28
C ALA A 5 11.12 -9.39 10.98
N ASN A 6 10.49 -10.42 11.57
CA ASN A 6 10.83 -11.81 11.30
C ASN A 6 10.39 -12.23 9.89
N GLU A 7 9.21 -11.80 9.45
CA GLU A 7 8.74 -11.98 8.07
C GLU A 7 9.73 -11.39 7.06
N ALA A 8 10.11 -10.12 7.23
CA ALA A 8 11.03 -9.43 6.32
C ALA A 8 12.45 -10.01 6.38
N ALA A 9 12.95 -10.36 7.56
CA ALA A 9 14.25 -11.01 7.71
C ALA A 9 14.27 -12.40 7.05
N SER A 10 13.17 -13.15 7.13
CA SER A 10 13.01 -14.42 6.41
C SER A 10 13.13 -14.24 4.89
N LEU A 11 12.48 -13.21 4.33
CA LEU A 11 12.60 -12.88 2.91
C LEU A 11 14.03 -12.44 2.52
N ALA A 12 14.65 -11.58 3.32
CA ALA A 12 16.00 -11.07 3.04
C ALA A 12 17.06 -12.20 3.03
N GLY A 13 16.95 -13.15 3.95
CA GLY A 13 17.81 -14.32 3.98
C GLY A 13 17.56 -15.27 2.82
N HIS A 14 16.28 -15.52 2.49
CA HIS A 14 15.89 -16.30 1.31
C HIS A 14 16.43 -15.71 -0.01
N TRP A 15 16.34 -14.39 -0.18
CA TRP A 15 16.85 -13.69 -1.36
C TRP A 15 18.37 -13.46 -1.34
N GLY A 16 19.06 -13.80 -0.25
CA GLY A 16 20.52 -13.65 -0.15
C GLY A 16 20.99 -12.19 -0.29
N LEU A 17 20.29 -11.23 0.32
CA LEU A 17 20.55 -9.80 0.18
C LEU A 17 21.87 -9.34 0.85
N GLY A 18 23.03 -9.72 0.30
CA GLY A 18 24.34 -9.48 0.95
C GLY A 18 24.83 -8.04 1.03
N LYS A 19 24.06 -7.07 0.53
CA LYS A 19 24.31 -5.65 0.77
C LYS A 19 23.52 -5.09 1.95
N LEU A 20 22.60 -5.87 2.53
CA LEU A 20 21.84 -5.48 3.72
C LEU A 20 22.65 -5.79 4.98
N ILE A 21 22.99 -4.75 5.73
CA ILE A 21 23.68 -4.84 7.01
C ILE A 21 22.80 -4.18 8.07
N ALA A 22 22.26 -4.97 8.99
CA ALA A 22 21.44 -4.50 10.10
C ALA A 22 22.28 -4.39 11.38
N PHE A 23 22.14 -3.28 12.10
CA PHE A 23 22.70 -3.11 13.45
C PHE A 23 21.59 -3.31 14.47
N TYR A 24 21.73 -4.30 15.33
CA TYR A 24 20.85 -4.51 16.45
C TYR A 24 21.48 -3.91 17.71
N ASP A 25 20.89 -2.82 18.20
CA ASP A 25 21.21 -2.24 19.50
C ASP A 25 20.72 -3.16 20.63
N ASP A 26 21.61 -4.02 21.10
CA ASP A 26 21.37 -4.99 22.17
C ASP A 26 21.67 -4.35 23.53
N ASN A 27 20.74 -3.50 23.99
CA ASN A 27 20.90 -2.73 25.24
C ASN A 27 20.15 -3.34 26.45
N HIS A 28 19.45 -4.46 26.25
CA HIS A 28 18.62 -5.18 27.22
C HIS A 28 17.47 -4.39 27.87
N ILE A 29 17.09 -3.22 27.35
CA ILE A 29 16.02 -2.36 27.89
C ILE A 29 14.91 -2.13 26.84
N SER A 30 13.66 -2.20 27.29
CA SER A 30 12.47 -1.70 26.58
C SER A 30 11.76 -0.64 27.44
N ILE A 31 10.60 -0.16 26.99
CA ILE A 31 9.76 0.78 27.76
C ILE A 31 9.38 0.18 29.13
N ASP A 32 9.08 -1.12 29.17
CA ASP A 32 8.61 -1.83 30.36
C ASP A 32 9.75 -2.21 31.33
N GLY A 33 10.99 -1.80 31.05
CA GLY A 33 12.14 -2.14 31.88
C GLY A 33 13.10 -3.09 31.19
N SER A 34 13.63 -4.05 31.95
CA SER A 34 14.52 -5.07 31.40
C SER A 34 13.75 -5.95 30.41
N THR A 35 14.35 -6.17 29.24
CA THR A 35 13.82 -7.09 28.21
C THR A 35 13.58 -8.51 28.72
N ALA A 36 14.26 -8.95 29.78
CA ALA A 36 14.07 -10.27 30.38
C ALA A 36 12.62 -10.54 30.86
N ILE A 37 11.81 -9.50 31.04
CA ILE A 37 10.38 -9.65 31.41
C ILE A 37 9.54 -10.33 30.32
N ALA A 38 9.90 -10.17 29.03
CA ALA A 38 9.08 -10.63 27.91
C ALA A 38 9.88 -11.05 26.65
N PHE A 39 11.21 -10.96 26.67
CA PHE A 39 12.06 -11.23 25.51
C PHE A 39 13.39 -11.85 25.93
N THR A 40 13.43 -13.19 25.86
CA THR A 40 14.56 -14.03 26.30
C THR A 40 14.99 -15.04 25.24
N GLU A 41 14.52 -14.88 24.00
CA GLU A 41 14.94 -15.72 22.88
C GLU A 41 16.40 -15.46 22.48
N ASP A 42 17.01 -16.43 21.81
CA ASP A 42 18.29 -16.23 21.14
C ASP A 42 18.07 -15.60 19.75
N VAL A 43 18.28 -14.29 19.68
CA VAL A 43 18.11 -13.51 18.45
C VAL A 43 19.13 -13.91 17.38
N LEU A 44 20.38 -14.19 17.76
CA LEU A 44 21.40 -14.57 16.78
C LEU A 44 21.07 -15.92 16.17
N ALA A 45 20.70 -16.91 17.00
CA ALA A 45 20.28 -18.23 16.52
C ALA A 45 19.05 -18.14 15.60
N ARG A 46 18.07 -17.27 15.92
CA ARG A 46 16.92 -17.04 15.03
C ARG A 46 17.36 -16.47 13.69
N TYR A 47 18.25 -15.46 13.66
CA TYR A 47 18.72 -14.86 12.42
C TYR A 47 19.57 -15.82 11.57
N GLU A 48 20.41 -16.65 12.20
CA GLU A 48 21.11 -17.74 11.52
C GLU A 48 20.13 -18.71 10.85
N ALA A 49 19.05 -19.09 11.55
CA ALA A 49 18.00 -19.94 10.99
C ALA A 49 17.24 -19.28 9.82
N LEU A 50 17.17 -17.94 9.78
CA LEU A 50 16.61 -17.18 8.66
C LEU A 50 17.58 -17.05 7.47
N GLY A 51 18.83 -17.52 7.59
CA GLY A 51 19.84 -17.46 6.52
C GLY A 51 20.75 -16.23 6.57
N TRP A 52 20.82 -15.53 7.70
CA TRP A 52 21.69 -14.36 7.87
C TRP A 52 23.10 -14.75 8.31
N HIS A 53 24.06 -13.88 8.00
CA HIS A 53 25.35 -13.84 8.69
C HIS A 53 25.20 -13.07 10.00
N THR A 54 25.82 -13.55 11.07
CA THR A 54 25.69 -12.98 12.41
C THR A 54 27.07 -12.59 12.96
N ILE A 55 27.17 -11.39 13.51
CA ILE A 55 28.37 -10.88 14.18
C ILE A 55 27.95 -10.31 15.53
N TRP A 56 28.76 -10.50 16.58
CA TRP A 56 28.51 -9.92 17.90
C TRP A 56 29.65 -9.02 18.34
N VAL A 57 29.37 -7.72 18.42
CA VAL A 57 30.22 -6.73 19.08
C VAL A 57 29.78 -6.59 20.53
N GLN A 58 30.59 -7.13 21.45
CA GLN A 58 30.24 -7.19 22.88
C GLN A 58 30.35 -5.83 23.60
N ASN A 59 31.13 -4.89 23.06
CA ASN A 59 31.30 -3.56 23.64
C ASN A 59 31.07 -2.47 22.60
N GLY A 60 29.80 -2.11 22.39
CA GLY A 60 29.42 -0.99 21.52
C GLY A 60 29.67 0.40 22.10
N ASN A 61 29.91 0.51 23.41
CA ASN A 61 30.12 1.80 24.07
C ASN A 61 31.48 2.41 23.71
N THR A 62 32.54 1.58 23.66
CA THR A 62 33.93 2.03 23.41
C THR A 62 34.73 1.13 22.46
N GLY A 63 34.19 0.01 21.99
CA GLY A 63 34.84 -0.93 21.05
C GLY A 63 34.81 -0.44 19.60
N TYR A 64 35.36 0.74 19.32
CA TYR A 64 35.27 1.37 17.99
C TYR A 64 35.91 0.52 16.88
N ASP A 65 37.03 -0.15 17.18
CA ASP A 65 37.72 -1.00 16.22
C ASP A 65 36.99 -2.33 15.98
N ASP A 66 36.31 -2.87 16.99
CA ASP A 66 35.44 -4.05 16.84
C ASP A 66 34.25 -3.75 15.93
N ILE A 67 33.65 -2.56 16.07
CA ILE A 67 32.58 -2.09 15.16
C ILE A 67 33.11 -1.98 13.72
N ARG A 68 34.29 -1.37 13.53
CA ARG A 68 34.93 -1.24 12.20
C ARG A 68 35.24 -2.61 11.59
N ALA A 69 35.75 -3.55 12.38
CA ALA A 69 36.03 -4.92 11.96
C ALA A 69 34.75 -5.66 11.56
N ALA A 70 33.69 -5.55 12.36
CA ALA A 70 32.39 -6.15 12.07
C ALA A 70 31.78 -5.61 10.77
N ILE A 71 31.86 -4.30 10.52
CA ILE A 71 31.38 -3.70 9.26
C ILE A 71 32.19 -4.18 8.07
N LYS A 72 33.52 -4.31 8.23
CA LYS A 72 34.40 -4.82 7.18
C LYS A 72 34.03 -6.26 6.81
N GLU A 73 33.92 -7.13 7.82
CA GLU A 73 33.51 -8.53 7.63
C GLU A 73 32.12 -8.63 7.00
N ALA A 74 31.14 -7.85 7.48
CA ALA A 74 29.78 -7.83 6.93
C ALA A 74 29.77 -7.45 5.44
N LYS A 75 30.65 -6.53 5.02
CA LYS A 75 30.79 -6.18 3.60
C LYS A 75 31.49 -7.27 2.79
N GLU A 76 32.27 -8.16 3.39
CA GLU A 76 32.94 -9.26 2.69
C GLU A 76 31.98 -10.42 2.40
N VAL A 77 30.95 -10.62 3.24
CA VAL A 77 29.87 -11.59 3.00
C VAL A 77 28.91 -11.04 1.93
N LYS A 78 28.91 -11.64 0.73
CA LYS A 78 28.18 -11.11 -0.44
C LYS A 78 26.84 -11.75 -0.69
N ASP A 79 26.57 -12.91 -0.09
CA ASP A 79 25.48 -13.80 -0.49
C ASP A 79 24.44 -14.05 0.61
N LYS A 80 24.59 -13.34 1.75
CA LYS A 80 23.68 -13.33 2.90
C LYS A 80 23.59 -11.94 3.50
N PRO A 81 22.39 -11.47 3.90
CA PRO A 81 22.29 -10.29 4.74
C PRO A 81 23.03 -10.50 6.07
N THR A 82 23.55 -9.43 6.67
CA THR A 82 24.31 -9.50 7.93
C THR A 82 23.59 -8.79 9.07
N LEU A 83 23.48 -9.45 10.23
CA LEU A 83 23.06 -8.86 11.50
C LEU A 83 24.29 -8.68 12.39
N ILE A 84 24.61 -7.42 12.70
CA ILE A 84 25.62 -7.07 13.70
C ILE A 84 24.88 -6.75 15.00
N LYS A 85 24.93 -7.69 15.96
CA LYS A 85 24.47 -7.46 17.32
C LYS A 85 25.52 -6.61 18.04
N VAL A 86 25.14 -5.42 18.49
CA VAL A 86 26.03 -4.49 19.18
C VAL A 86 25.50 -4.29 20.59
N THR A 87 26.19 -4.87 21.58
CA THR A 87 25.78 -4.71 22.97
C THR A 87 26.17 -3.33 23.47
N THR A 88 25.18 -2.54 23.89
CA THR A 88 25.39 -1.16 24.39
C THR A 88 24.76 -0.99 25.77
N THR A 89 25.00 0.17 26.37
CA THR A 89 24.26 0.62 27.54
C THR A 89 23.35 1.79 27.15
N ILE A 90 22.03 1.61 27.24
CA ILE A 90 21.10 2.71 26.98
C ILE A 90 21.40 3.90 27.92
N GLY A 91 21.47 5.11 27.36
CA GLY A 91 21.84 6.31 28.10
C GLY A 91 23.29 6.34 28.59
N TYR A 92 24.21 5.60 27.96
CA TYR A 92 25.63 5.58 28.29
C TYR A 92 26.18 6.99 28.58
N GLY A 93 26.88 7.12 29.72
CA GLY A 93 27.40 8.39 30.23
C GLY A 93 26.52 9.06 31.29
N SER A 94 25.22 8.78 31.36
CA SER A 94 24.38 9.23 32.48
C SER A 94 24.71 8.45 33.75
N PRO A 95 25.19 9.11 34.82
CA PRO A 95 25.61 8.40 36.03
C PRO A 95 24.43 7.78 36.80
N ASN A 96 23.22 8.33 36.70
CA ASN A 96 22.08 7.89 37.50
C ASN A 96 20.95 7.24 36.70
N LYS A 97 20.90 7.41 35.37
CA LYS A 97 19.83 6.86 34.52
C LYS A 97 20.28 5.85 33.46
N ALA A 98 21.59 5.67 33.24
CA ALA A 98 22.08 4.64 32.34
C ALA A 98 21.57 3.23 32.75
N SER A 99 21.36 2.35 31.77
CA SER A 99 20.81 1.00 31.98
C SER A 99 19.40 0.96 32.59
N THR A 100 18.61 2.03 32.48
CA THR A 100 17.23 2.06 32.98
C THR A 100 16.23 2.42 31.89
N HIS A 101 14.96 2.00 32.04
CA HIS A 101 13.90 2.45 31.13
C HIS A 101 13.61 3.96 31.23
N SER A 102 13.99 4.61 32.34
CA SER A 102 13.73 6.04 32.55
C SER A 102 14.44 6.97 31.56
N VAL A 103 15.55 6.52 30.96
CA VAL A 103 16.29 7.27 29.93
C VAL A 103 15.74 7.06 28.51
N HIS A 104 14.82 6.11 28.31
CA HIS A 104 14.32 5.75 26.97
C HIS A 104 13.46 6.84 26.32
N GLY A 105 12.41 7.29 27.02
CA GLY A 105 11.34 8.09 26.42
C GLY A 105 11.18 9.50 26.99
N SER A 106 12.13 9.98 27.80
CA SER A 106 12.00 11.29 28.46
C SER A 106 13.32 12.04 28.55
N ALA A 107 13.26 13.37 28.59
CA ALA A 107 14.43 14.20 28.81
C ALA A 107 15.12 13.84 30.13
N LEU A 108 16.46 13.88 30.16
CA LEU A 108 17.24 13.58 31.36
C LEU A 108 16.85 14.49 32.54
N GLY A 109 16.57 15.76 32.26
CA GLY A 109 16.32 16.80 33.26
C GLY A 109 17.62 17.52 33.66
N SER A 110 17.51 18.79 34.09
CA SER A 110 18.66 19.69 34.28
C SER A 110 19.76 19.12 35.18
N LYS A 111 19.40 18.58 36.35
CA LYS A 111 20.35 17.97 37.30
C LYS A 111 21.10 16.78 36.69
N GLU A 112 20.38 15.93 35.96
CA GLU A 112 20.99 14.74 35.35
C GLU A 112 21.84 15.12 34.12
N VAL A 113 21.45 16.15 33.36
CA VAL A 113 22.28 16.71 32.29
C VAL A 113 23.60 17.24 32.85
N GLU A 114 23.58 18.01 33.94
CA GLU A 114 24.79 18.51 34.60
C GLU A 114 25.68 17.35 35.08
N ALA A 115 25.09 16.35 35.73
CA ALA A 115 25.81 15.17 36.19
C ALA A 115 26.42 14.36 35.03
N THR A 116 25.68 14.19 33.93
CA THR A 116 26.14 13.49 32.71
C THR A 116 27.30 14.25 32.06
N ARG A 117 27.20 15.58 31.96
CA ARG A 117 28.28 16.44 31.44
C ARG A 117 29.54 16.30 32.28
N LYS A 118 29.41 16.33 33.61
CA LYS A 118 30.54 16.10 34.51
C LYS A 118 31.14 14.69 34.34
N ASN A 119 30.30 13.66 34.25
CA ASN A 119 30.75 12.27 34.09
C ASN A 119 31.52 12.03 32.79
N LEU A 120 31.08 12.65 31.69
CA LEU A 120 31.73 12.57 30.37
C LEU A 120 32.84 13.62 30.17
N SER A 121 33.19 14.41 31.20
CA SER A 121 34.15 15.52 31.11
C SER A 121 33.81 16.53 30.01
N TRP A 122 32.52 16.78 29.77
CA TRP A 122 32.01 17.64 28.70
C TRP A 122 31.69 19.05 29.21
N ALA A 123 32.65 19.97 29.06
CA ALA A 123 32.62 21.33 29.60
C ALA A 123 31.90 22.39 28.72
N HIS A 124 31.42 22.00 27.54
CA HIS A 124 30.83 22.94 26.58
C HIS A 124 29.39 23.33 26.94
N GLU A 125 28.85 24.40 26.38
CA GLU A 125 27.46 24.82 26.63
C GLU A 125 26.41 23.98 25.87
N PRO A 126 25.09 24.16 26.09
CA PRO A 126 24.04 23.54 25.27
C PRO A 126 24.21 23.81 23.77
N PHE A 127 23.99 22.78 22.95
CA PHE A 127 24.14 22.80 21.47
C PHE A 127 25.53 23.20 20.93
N HIS A 128 26.56 23.26 21.78
CA HIS A 128 27.91 23.55 21.34
C HIS A 128 28.58 22.32 20.74
N VAL A 129 29.10 22.47 19.52
CA VAL A 129 29.95 21.48 18.84
C VAL A 129 31.37 22.06 18.76
N PRO A 130 32.40 21.40 19.33
CA PRO A 130 33.78 21.87 19.26
C PRO A 130 34.30 21.98 17.82
N ASP A 131 35.18 22.95 17.56
CA ASP A 131 35.62 23.27 16.19
C ASP A 131 36.50 22.16 15.57
N GLU A 132 37.25 21.42 16.37
CA GLU A 132 37.95 20.21 15.93
C GLU A 132 36.99 19.11 15.49
N VAL A 133 35.84 18.95 16.15
CA VAL A 133 34.80 17.99 15.75
C VAL A 133 34.15 18.46 14.45
N LYS A 134 33.78 19.75 14.34
CA LYS A 134 33.23 20.30 13.08
C LYS A 134 34.21 20.11 11.92
N ARG A 135 35.48 20.45 12.11
CA ARG A 135 36.53 20.28 11.08
C ARG A 135 36.72 18.81 10.73
N HIS A 136 36.69 17.92 11.72
CA HIS A 136 36.75 16.49 11.47
C HIS A 136 35.58 16.02 10.61
N TRP A 137 34.34 16.48 10.81
CA TRP A 137 33.20 16.05 9.99
C TRP A 137 33.06 16.80 8.64
N ALA A 138 33.64 17.99 8.52
CA ALA A 138 33.51 18.82 7.31
C ALA A 138 34.14 18.22 6.05
N HIS A 139 35.13 17.31 6.18
CA HIS A 139 35.76 16.66 5.02
C HIS A 139 34.76 15.86 4.15
N HIS A 140 33.63 15.43 4.71
CA HIS A 140 32.59 14.74 3.94
C HIS A 140 31.92 15.62 2.87
N LEU A 141 32.03 16.96 2.96
CA LEU A 141 31.57 17.85 1.89
C LEU A 141 32.36 17.60 0.60
N ASP A 142 33.68 17.57 0.72
CA ASP A 142 34.57 17.36 -0.42
C ASP A 142 34.56 15.89 -0.88
N GLU A 143 34.56 14.94 0.07
CA GLU A 143 34.50 13.51 -0.23
C GLU A 143 33.18 13.15 -0.92
N GLY A 144 32.04 13.63 -0.41
CA GLY A 144 30.72 13.38 -1.00
C GLY A 144 30.61 13.93 -2.42
N ALA A 145 31.06 15.17 -2.65
CA ALA A 145 31.08 15.77 -3.98
C ALA A 145 31.98 14.98 -4.95
N SER A 146 33.13 14.48 -4.47
CA SER A 146 34.04 13.66 -5.26
C SER A 146 33.40 12.30 -5.64
N LEU A 147 32.76 11.62 -4.69
CA LEU A 147 32.07 10.35 -4.92
C LEU A 147 30.92 10.49 -5.93
N GLU A 148 30.14 11.56 -5.83
CA GLU A 148 29.07 11.85 -6.79
C GLU A 148 29.62 12.20 -8.18
N ALA A 149 30.69 13.00 -8.26
CA ALA A 149 31.34 13.31 -9.52
C ALA A 149 31.90 12.05 -10.21
N GLU A 150 32.51 11.14 -9.44
CA GLU A 150 32.99 9.85 -9.94
C GLU A 150 31.83 8.99 -10.48
N TRP A 151 30.71 8.91 -9.76
CA TRP A 151 29.53 8.19 -10.21
C TRP A 151 28.94 8.78 -11.48
N ASN A 152 28.81 10.11 -11.56
CA ASN A 152 28.32 10.81 -12.75
C ASN A 152 29.21 10.57 -13.98
N ALA A 153 30.53 10.58 -13.81
CA ALA A 153 31.47 10.26 -14.88
C ALA A 153 31.29 8.80 -15.37
N LYS A 154 31.17 7.84 -14.44
CA LYS A 154 30.89 6.44 -14.76
C LYS A 154 29.55 6.27 -15.49
N PHE A 155 28.51 6.99 -15.06
CA PHE A 155 27.20 6.94 -15.71
C PHE A 155 27.25 7.53 -17.13
N ALA A 156 27.98 8.64 -17.34
CA ALA A 156 28.16 9.21 -18.68
C ALA A 156 28.93 8.27 -19.63
N GLU A 157 29.87 7.48 -19.13
CA GLU A 157 30.52 6.41 -19.91
C GLU A 157 29.57 5.26 -20.22
N TYR A 158 28.74 4.86 -19.25
CA TYR A 158 27.71 3.84 -19.41
C TYR A 158 26.69 4.26 -20.49
N GLU A 159 26.17 5.48 -20.44
CA GLU A 159 25.19 6.02 -21.39
C GLU A 159 25.71 6.03 -22.84
N LYS A 160 26.99 6.35 -23.05
CA LYS A 160 27.60 6.30 -24.38
C LYS A 160 27.62 4.89 -24.98
N LYS A 161 27.74 3.85 -24.13
CA LYS A 161 27.87 2.45 -24.56
C LYS A 161 26.53 1.70 -24.60
N TYR A 162 25.62 2.02 -23.69
CA TYR A 162 24.35 1.33 -23.45
C TYR A 162 23.19 2.34 -23.46
N GLN A 163 22.98 2.98 -24.61
CA GLN A 163 22.05 4.12 -24.75
C GLN A 163 20.61 3.75 -24.36
N HIS A 164 20.16 2.53 -24.70
CA HIS A 164 18.80 2.10 -24.41
C HIS A 164 18.61 1.81 -22.92
N GLU A 165 19.52 1.03 -22.34
CA GLU A 165 19.50 0.66 -20.93
C GLU A 165 19.71 1.88 -20.02
N ALA A 166 20.53 2.85 -20.45
CA ALA A 166 20.70 4.12 -19.76
C ALA A 166 19.42 4.97 -19.79
N ALA A 167 18.69 4.97 -20.91
CA ALA A 167 17.39 5.66 -20.99
C ALA A 167 16.34 5.02 -20.07
N GLU A 168 16.29 3.68 -20.00
CA GLU A 168 15.41 2.97 -19.06
C GLU A 168 15.77 3.25 -17.60
N LEU A 169 17.06 3.16 -17.26
CA LEU A 169 17.55 3.46 -15.92
C LEU A 169 17.31 4.93 -15.54
N ASN A 170 17.50 5.87 -16.47
CA ASN A 170 17.17 7.29 -16.26
C ASN A 170 15.68 7.52 -16.02
N SER A 171 14.79 6.78 -16.68
CA SER A 171 13.34 6.83 -16.40
C SER A 171 13.05 6.39 -14.95
N ILE A 172 13.74 5.35 -14.46
CA ILE A 172 13.60 4.87 -13.08
C ILE A 172 14.16 5.90 -12.07
N ILE A 173 15.37 6.42 -12.32
CA ILE A 173 16.04 7.39 -11.42
C ILE A 173 15.25 8.70 -11.34
N SER A 174 14.81 9.23 -12.49
CA SER A 174 14.11 10.52 -12.56
C SER A 174 12.63 10.43 -12.17
N GLY A 175 12.03 9.23 -12.27
CA GLY A 175 10.59 9.04 -12.08
C GLY A 175 9.74 9.53 -13.26
N LYS A 176 10.36 9.95 -14.36
CA LYS A 176 9.62 10.32 -15.58
C LYS A 176 9.05 9.07 -16.23
N LEU A 177 7.72 8.97 -16.23
CA LEU A 177 7.00 7.91 -16.95
C LEU A 177 7.26 8.01 -18.47
N PRO A 178 7.40 6.88 -19.18
CA PRO A 178 7.52 6.88 -20.64
C PRO A 178 6.32 7.53 -21.33
N ASP A 179 6.56 8.32 -22.38
CA ASP A 179 5.50 9.03 -23.07
C ASP A 179 4.45 8.05 -23.65
N GLY A 180 3.17 8.32 -23.40
CA GLY A 180 2.06 7.49 -23.89
C GLY A 180 1.92 6.12 -23.23
N TRP A 181 2.53 5.87 -22.06
CA TRP A 181 2.43 4.61 -21.31
C TRP A 181 0.98 4.17 -21.08
N ASP A 182 0.04 5.11 -20.87
CA ASP A 182 -1.36 4.83 -20.56
C ASP A 182 -2.15 4.32 -21.78
N ASN A 183 -1.65 4.51 -23.00
CA ASN A 183 -2.22 3.90 -24.20
C ASN A 183 -2.14 2.36 -24.20
N ALA A 184 -1.26 1.78 -23.38
CA ALA A 184 -1.16 0.33 -23.25
C ALA A 184 -2.34 -0.29 -22.51
N LEU A 185 -3.08 0.49 -21.70
CA LEU A 185 -4.17 -0.04 -20.89
C LEU A 185 -5.31 -0.59 -21.76
N PRO A 186 -5.88 -1.77 -21.42
CA PRO A 186 -6.97 -2.37 -22.18
C PRO A 186 -8.21 -1.46 -22.25
N LYS A 187 -8.95 -1.58 -23.35
CA LYS A 187 -10.23 -0.90 -23.57
C LYS A 187 -11.34 -1.93 -23.72
N TYR A 188 -12.52 -1.60 -23.23
CA TYR A 188 -13.67 -2.50 -23.20
C TYR A 188 -14.91 -1.78 -23.73
N THR A 189 -15.85 -2.56 -24.24
CA THR A 189 -17.19 -2.11 -24.65
C THR A 189 -18.24 -2.97 -23.97
N PRO A 190 -19.52 -2.56 -23.92
CA PRO A 190 -20.60 -3.38 -23.36
C PRO A 190 -20.74 -4.78 -23.97
N GLU A 191 -20.29 -4.98 -25.21
CA GLU A 191 -20.29 -6.27 -25.92
C GLU A 191 -19.09 -7.16 -25.58
N SER A 192 -18.07 -6.60 -24.92
CA SER A 192 -16.92 -7.37 -24.48
C SER A 192 -17.35 -8.40 -23.42
N PRO A 193 -16.75 -9.60 -23.40
CA PRO A 193 -17.22 -10.68 -22.54
C PRO A 193 -17.08 -10.32 -21.05
N ALA A 194 -18.06 -10.76 -20.26
CA ALA A 194 -18.03 -10.61 -18.81
C ALA A 194 -16.81 -11.33 -18.20
N ASP A 195 -16.14 -10.64 -17.28
CA ASP A 195 -14.97 -11.15 -16.57
C ASP A 195 -14.89 -10.55 -15.16
N ALA A 196 -14.12 -11.18 -14.28
CA ALA A 196 -13.92 -10.67 -12.92
C ALA A 196 -12.92 -9.51 -12.92
N THR A 197 -13.09 -8.49 -12.08
CA THR A 197 -12.16 -7.34 -12.08
C THR A 197 -10.74 -7.75 -11.66
N ARG A 198 -10.55 -8.87 -10.94
CA ARG A 198 -9.21 -9.46 -10.73
C ARG A 198 -8.52 -9.95 -12.02
N ASN A 199 -9.29 -10.49 -12.97
CA ASN A 199 -8.76 -10.92 -14.27
C ASN A 199 -8.47 -9.71 -15.16
N LEU A 200 -9.34 -8.70 -15.14
CA LEU A 200 -9.14 -7.43 -15.84
C LEU A 200 -7.92 -6.67 -15.28
N SER A 201 -7.70 -6.77 -13.97
CA SER A 201 -6.49 -6.29 -13.28
C SER A 201 -5.23 -6.99 -13.79
N GLN A 202 -5.25 -8.31 -13.99
CA GLN A 202 -4.13 -9.03 -14.62
C GLN A 202 -3.79 -8.50 -16.00
N GLN A 203 -4.80 -8.16 -16.80
CA GLN A 203 -4.60 -7.59 -18.14
C GLN A 203 -3.91 -6.22 -18.04
N CYS A 204 -4.31 -5.38 -17.10
CA CYS A 204 -3.68 -4.08 -16.83
C CYS A 204 -2.22 -4.24 -16.37
N LEU A 205 -1.95 -5.11 -15.39
CA LEU A 205 -0.60 -5.39 -14.90
C LEU A 205 0.34 -5.81 -16.04
N ASN A 206 -0.10 -6.74 -16.88
CA ASN A 206 0.67 -7.26 -18.01
C ASN A 206 0.83 -6.25 -19.16
N ALA A 207 -0.11 -5.31 -19.31
CA ALA A 207 0.02 -4.22 -20.26
C ALA A 207 1.06 -3.19 -19.78
N LEU A 208 0.98 -2.77 -18.52
CA LEU A 208 1.87 -1.79 -17.91
C LEU A 208 3.32 -2.27 -17.82
N ALA A 209 3.53 -3.56 -17.49
CA ALA A 209 4.86 -4.14 -17.36
C ALA A 209 5.71 -4.05 -18.65
N LYS A 210 5.07 -3.98 -19.82
CA LYS A 210 5.73 -3.83 -21.12
C LYS A 210 6.27 -2.42 -21.37
N VAL A 211 5.65 -1.41 -20.77
CA VAL A 211 5.89 0.01 -21.11
C VAL A 211 6.42 0.82 -19.95
N ILE A 212 6.38 0.31 -18.72
CA ILE A 212 6.96 0.94 -17.53
C ILE A 212 8.11 0.07 -17.02
N PRO A 213 9.38 0.48 -17.21
CA PRO A 213 10.56 -0.30 -16.80
C PRO A 213 10.58 -0.60 -15.30
N GLY A 214 10.26 0.39 -14.46
CA GLY A 214 10.25 0.25 -13.00
C GLY A 214 9.00 -0.40 -12.41
N PHE A 215 8.13 -1.04 -13.19
CA PHE A 215 6.91 -1.67 -12.68
C PHE A 215 7.17 -3.10 -12.19
N LEU A 216 7.10 -3.35 -10.91
CA LEU A 216 7.42 -4.67 -10.33
C LEU A 216 6.54 -4.96 -9.12
N GLY A 217 6.46 -6.21 -8.71
CA GLY A 217 5.62 -6.56 -7.59
C GLY A 217 5.17 -8.01 -7.58
N GLY A 218 4.19 -8.32 -6.76
CA GLY A 218 3.64 -9.67 -6.72
C GLY A 218 2.64 -9.91 -5.61
N SER A 219 2.66 -11.12 -5.06
CA SER A 219 1.62 -11.59 -4.13
C SER A 219 2.16 -12.29 -2.91
N ALA A 220 1.43 -12.14 -1.80
CA ALA A 220 1.57 -12.97 -0.62
C ALA A 220 0.93 -14.35 -0.85
N ASP A 221 1.66 -15.23 -1.54
CA ASP A 221 1.29 -16.64 -1.85
C ASP A 221 -0.01 -16.86 -2.65
N LEU A 222 -0.64 -15.78 -3.14
CA LEU A 222 -1.96 -15.84 -3.77
C LEU A 222 -1.91 -15.48 -5.26
N ALA A 223 -0.77 -15.60 -5.92
CA ALA A 223 -0.58 -15.11 -7.30
C ALA A 223 -1.61 -15.67 -8.31
N SER A 224 -1.99 -16.94 -8.17
CA SER A 224 -3.00 -17.60 -9.01
C SER A 224 -4.44 -17.25 -8.67
N SER A 225 -4.70 -16.74 -7.46
CA SER A 225 -6.04 -16.31 -7.04
C SER A 225 -6.23 -14.81 -7.25
N ASN A 226 -5.18 -14.03 -7.03
CA ASN A 226 -5.12 -12.58 -7.24
C ASN A 226 -4.88 -12.19 -8.70
N MET A 227 -4.36 -13.13 -9.50
CA MET A 227 -4.05 -12.94 -10.92
C MET A 227 -2.93 -11.95 -11.19
N THR A 228 -1.86 -11.99 -10.40
CA THR A 228 -0.88 -10.89 -10.31
C THR A 228 0.48 -11.15 -10.94
N LEU A 229 0.68 -12.27 -11.65
CA LEU A 229 1.94 -12.52 -12.36
C LEU A 229 2.06 -11.68 -13.64
N LEU A 230 3.24 -11.08 -13.80
CA LEU A 230 3.71 -10.47 -15.05
C LEU A 230 4.27 -11.59 -15.94
N LYS A 231 3.51 -11.97 -16.97
CA LYS A 231 3.76 -13.17 -17.79
C LYS A 231 5.09 -13.15 -18.55
N MET A 232 5.66 -11.97 -18.80
CA MET A 232 6.91 -11.80 -19.54
C MET A 232 8.17 -11.86 -18.66
N PHE A 233 8.00 -11.98 -17.34
CA PHE A 233 9.09 -12.03 -16.37
C PHE A 233 9.03 -13.33 -15.56
N GLY A 234 10.18 -13.80 -15.13
CA GLY A 234 10.34 -14.83 -14.11
C GLY A 234 10.13 -14.29 -12.69
N ASP A 235 10.64 -15.04 -11.71
CA ASP A 235 10.54 -14.71 -10.29
C ASP A 235 11.86 -14.11 -9.77
N PHE A 236 11.76 -13.02 -9.00
CA PHE A 236 12.89 -12.44 -8.27
C PHE A 236 13.39 -13.45 -7.23
N GLN A 237 14.64 -13.88 -7.38
CA GLN A 237 15.34 -14.82 -6.51
C GLN A 237 16.80 -14.42 -6.35
N LYS A 238 17.51 -15.07 -5.42
CA LYS A 238 18.95 -14.85 -5.20
C LYS A 238 19.77 -14.91 -6.50
N ASP A 239 19.43 -15.87 -7.37
CA ASP A 239 20.17 -16.14 -8.61
C ASP A 239 19.57 -15.45 -9.84
N THR A 240 18.41 -14.79 -9.71
CA THR A 240 17.70 -14.06 -10.78
C THR A 240 17.15 -12.71 -10.28
N PRO A 241 18.00 -11.81 -9.74
CA PRO A 241 17.56 -10.55 -9.14
C PRO A 241 17.02 -9.52 -10.15
N GLU A 242 17.21 -9.73 -11.45
CA GLU A 242 16.69 -8.90 -12.54
C GLU A 242 15.18 -9.09 -12.79
N GLU A 243 14.60 -10.17 -12.26
CA GLU A 243 13.19 -10.53 -12.50
C GLU A 243 12.23 -9.67 -11.68
N ARG A 244 10.99 -9.52 -12.19
CA ARG A 244 10.03 -8.51 -11.69
C ARG A 244 8.83 -9.07 -10.92
N ASN A 245 8.64 -10.38 -10.88
CA ASN A 245 7.64 -11.01 -10.01
C ASN A 245 8.24 -11.30 -8.63
N ILE A 246 7.73 -10.65 -7.59
CA ILE A 246 8.16 -10.87 -6.21
C ILE A 246 7.23 -11.86 -5.52
N ARG A 247 7.78 -12.97 -5.03
CA ARG A 247 7.05 -13.99 -4.27
C ARG A 247 7.25 -13.75 -2.77
N PHE A 248 6.27 -13.16 -2.11
CA PHE A 248 6.39 -12.78 -0.70
C PHE A 248 6.10 -13.94 0.28
N GLY A 249 5.41 -15.00 -0.17
CA GLY A 249 4.82 -16.00 0.72
C GLY A 249 3.73 -15.39 1.61
N VAL A 250 3.25 -16.12 2.62
CA VAL A 250 2.19 -15.64 3.53
C VAL A 250 2.76 -14.64 4.55
N ARG A 251 3.02 -13.41 4.09
CA ARG A 251 3.75 -12.35 4.80
C ARG A 251 3.24 -10.96 4.40
N GLU A 252 1.94 -10.71 4.54
CA GLU A 252 1.28 -9.48 4.09
C GLU A 252 1.92 -8.22 4.69
N HIS A 253 2.24 -8.26 5.98
CA HIS A 253 2.79 -7.11 6.69
C HIS A 253 4.17 -6.74 6.15
N ALA A 254 5.09 -7.72 6.05
CA ALA A 254 6.40 -7.47 5.46
C ALA A 254 6.31 -7.10 3.98
N MET A 255 5.40 -7.72 3.22
CA MET A 255 5.16 -7.37 1.81
C MET A 255 4.87 -5.88 1.64
N GLY A 256 3.94 -5.33 2.43
CA GLY A 256 3.64 -3.89 2.40
C GLY A 256 4.84 -3.02 2.78
N ALA A 257 5.58 -3.40 3.83
CA ALA A 257 6.75 -2.65 4.28
C ALA A 257 7.91 -2.68 3.26
N VAL A 258 8.14 -3.82 2.62
CA VAL A 258 9.13 -3.98 1.53
C VAL A 258 8.73 -3.11 0.33
N CYS A 259 7.46 -3.09 -0.05
CA CYS A 259 6.99 -2.21 -1.13
C CYS A 259 7.16 -0.72 -0.81
N ASN A 260 7.00 -0.29 0.45
CA ASN A 260 7.35 1.07 0.84
C ASN A 260 8.84 1.35 0.62
N GLY A 261 9.72 0.43 1.04
CA GLY A 261 11.16 0.53 0.81
C GLY A 261 11.52 0.64 -0.68
N ILE A 262 10.86 -0.14 -1.54
CA ILE A 262 11.03 -0.08 -3.00
C ILE A 262 10.58 1.28 -3.55
N ALA A 263 9.42 1.78 -3.12
CA ALA A 263 8.87 3.04 -3.61
C ALA A 263 9.74 4.26 -3.25
N VAL A 264 10.34 4.27 -2.05
CA VAL A 264 11.19 5.39 -1.60
C VAL A 264 12.64 5.27 -2.09
N HIS A 265 13.05 4.14 -2.66
CA HIS A 265 14.40 3.96 -3.20
C HIS A 265 14.64 4.80 -4.46
N SER A 266 13.67 4.84 -5.37
CA SER A 266 13.73 5.66 -6.59
C SER A 266 12.32 5.99 -7.08
N PRO A 267 12.06 7.24 -7.52
CA PRO A 267 10.72 7.71 -7.86
C PRO A 267 10.10 7.00 -9.07
N GLY A 268 10.88 6.33 -9.91
CA GLY A 268 10.40 5.54 -11.04
C GLY A 268 10.20 4.05 -10.76
N LEU A 269 10.53 3.55 -9.57
CA LEU A 269 10.08 2.23 -9.12
C LEU A 269 8.61 2.31 -8.67
N ILE A 270 7.77 1.51 -9.30
CA ILE A 270 6.32 1.45 -9.07
C ILE A 270 5.99 0.06 -8.54
N PRO A 271 6.12 -0.16 -7.22
CA PRO A 271 5.80 -1.44 -6.62
C PRO A 271 4.28 -1.64 -6.54
N TYR A 272 3.83 -2.84 -6.92
CA TYR A 272 2.52 -3.34 -6.54
C TYR A 272 2.64 -4.56 -5.62
N CYS A 273 1.66 -4.76 -4.77
CA CYS A 273 1.57 -5.96 -3.93
C CYS A 273 0.11 -6.43 -3.78
N SER A 274 -0.08 -7.70 -3.45
CA SER A 274 -1.42 -8.31 -3.50
C SER A 274 -1.67 -9.43 -2.50
N THR A 275 -2.87 -9.40 -1.93
CA THR A 275 -3.48 -10.46 -1.12
C THR A 275 -5.01 -10.42 -1.30
N PHE A 276 -5.76 -11.24 -0.57
CA PHE A 276 -7.21 -11.05 -0.45
C PHE A 276 -7.50 -9.81 0.39
N PHE A 277 -8.57 -9.08 0.03
CA PHE A 277 -8.83 -7.77 0.62
C PHE A 277 -9.06 -7.81 2.13
N VAL A 278 -9.62 -8.90 2.65
CA VAL A 278 -9.78 -9.16 4.09
C VAL A 278 -8.43 -9.14 4.84
N PHE A 279 -7.35 -9.60 4.20
CA PHE A 279 -6.02 -9.67 4.82
C PHE A 279 -5.26 -8.35 4.79
N THR A 280 -5.87 -7.26 4.29
CA THR A 280 -5.36 -5.91 4.56
C THR A 280 -5.24 -5.63 6.05
N ASP A 281 -6.02 -6.30 6.90
CA ASP A 281 -5.91 -6.19 8.36
C ASP A 281 -4.55 -6.67 8.90
N TYR A 282 -3.91 -7.67 8.27
CA TYR A 282 -2.55 -8.09 8.63
C TYR A 282 -1.49 -7.03 8.26
N MET A 283 -1.76 -6.22 7.23
CA MET A 283 -0.81 -5.23 6.67
C MET A 283 -1.32 -3.80 6.78
N ARG A 284 -2.18 -3.52 7.76
CA ARG A 284 -2.81 -2.20 7.91
C ARG A 284 -1.79 -1.11 8.26
N ALA A 285 -0.80 -1.44 9.08
CA ALA A 285 0.27 -0.52 9.46
C ALA A 285 1.12 -0.07 8.25
N PRO A 286 1.67 -0.96 7.40
CA PRO A 286 2.44 -0.54 6.24
C PRO A 286 1.60 0.21 5.21
N ILE A 287 0.30 -0.12 5.02
CA ILE A 287 -0.62 0.68 4.20
C ILE A 287 -0.70 2.12 4.74
N ARG A 288 -0.92 2.28 6.04
CA ARG A 288 -0.97 3.60 6.68
C ARG A 288 0.36 4.34 6.56
N LEU A 289 1.49 3.64 6.66
CA LEU A 289 2.81 4.22 6.44
C LEU A 289 3.01 4.61 4.98
N SER A 290 2.47 3.87 4.00
CA SER A 290 2.52 4.30 2.59
C SER A 290 1.83 5.64 2.42
N ALA A 291 0.66 5.82 3.03
CA ALA A 291 -0.10 7.06 2.96
C ALA A 291 0.65 8.21 3.65
N LEU A 292 1.15 7.97 4.86
CA LEU A 292 1.88 8.98 5.64
C LEU A 292 3.21 9.40 5.02
N SER A 293 3.93 8.45 4.42
CA SER A 293 5.25 8.69 3.82
C SER A 293 5.18 9.12 2.36
N GLU A 294 3.97 9.32 1.81
CA GLU A 294 3.76 9.62 0.41
C GLU A 294 4.38 8.57 -0.53
N SER A 295 4.30 7.29 -0.17
CA SER A 295 4.76 6.18 -1.01
C SER A 295 3.63 5.71 -1.92
N GLY A 296 3.75 5.96 -3.23
CA GLY A 296 2.78 5.54 -4.25
C GLY A 296 2.78 4.04 -4.55
N VAL A 297 2.52 3.20 -3.54
CA VAL A 297 2.37 1.75 -3.65
C VAL A 297 0.97 1.41 -4.19
N ILE A 298 0.90 0.43 -5.09
CA ILE A 298 -0.36 -0.09 -5.63
C ILE A 298 -0.74 -1.38 -4.88
N PHE A 299 -1.81 -1.34 -4.11
CA PHE A 299 -2.34 -2.47 -3.35
C PHE A 299 -3.46 -3.15 -4.13
N VAL A 300 -3.16 -4.27 -4.77
CA VAL A 300 -4.09 -5.06 -5.59
C VAL A 300 -4.78 -6.09 -4.71
N MET A 301 -6.01 -5.81 -4.29
CA MET A 301 -6.72 -6.55 -3.25
C MET A 301 -7.95 -7.26 -3.82
N THR A 302 -7.90 -8.58 -3.94
CA THR A 302 -8.99 -9.34 -4.60
C THR A 302 -9.94 -9.98 -3.59
N HIS A 303 -11.01 -10.60 -4.08
CA HIS A 303 -12.03 -11.24 -3.23
C HIS A 303 -12.64 -10.20 -2.26
N ASP A 304 -13.10 -9.09 -2.83
CA ASP A 304 -13.43 -7.86 -2.13
C ASP A 304 -14.71 -7.88 -1.28
N SER A 305 -15.52 -8.93 -1.36
CA SER A 305 -16.82 -9.01 -0.66
C SER A 305 -17.27 -10.45 -0.39
N ILE A 306 -18.50 -10.60 0.10
CA ILE A 306 -19.25 -11.87 0.14
C ILE A 306 -19.36 -12.59 -1.22
N GLY A 307 -19.04 -11.89 -2.33
CA GLY A 307 -18.96 -12.46 -3.67
C GLY A 307 -17.93 -13.59 -3.82
N LEU A 308 -17.02 -13.72 -2.85
CA LEU A 308 -16.12 -14.87 -2.80
C LEU A 308 -16.82 -16.18 -2.43
N GLY A 309 -17.96 -16.16 -1.74
CA GLY A 309 -18.74 -17.37 -1.44
C GLY A 309 -18.17 -18.22 -0.29
N GLU A 310 -17.84 -19.47 -0.61
CA GLU A 310 -17.80 -20.59 0.32
C GLU A 310 -16.73 -20.52 1.41
N ASP A 311 -15.64 -19.75 1.23
CA ASP A 311 -14.60 -19.60 2.27
C ASP A 311 -15.16 -18.92 3.53
N GLY A 312 -16.28 -18.21 3.40
CA GLY A 312 -17.09 -17.77 4.53
C GLY A 312 -16.57 -16.53 5.26
N PRO A 313 -17.11 -16.25 6.45
CA PRO A 313 -17.00 -14.94 7.10
C PRO A 313 -15.56 -14.56 7.52
N THR A 314 -14.65 -15.52 7.63
CA THR A 314 -13.24 -15.22 7.93
C THR A 314 -12.49 -14.64 6.73
N HIS A 315 -13.03 -14.79 5.53
CA HIS A 315 -12.42 -14.33 4.28
C HIS A 315 -13.18 -13.19 3.62
N GLN A 316 -14.42 -12.93 4.02
CA GLN A 316 -15.33 -12.00 3.38
C GLN A 316 -15.16 -10.60 3.98
N PRO A 317 -14.65 -9.62 3.22
CA PRO A 317 -14.59 -8.24 3.67
C PRO A 317 -15.99 -7.69 3.93
N VAL A 318 -16.11 -6.87 4.98
CA VAL A 318 -17.33 -6.16 5.35
C VAL A 318 -17.00 -4.70 5.64
N GLU A 319 -16.14 -4.44 6.62
CA GLU A 319 -15.74 -3.10 7.05
C GLU A 319 -14.54 -2.52 6.28
N GLN A 320 -13.78 -3.35 5.57
CA GLN A 320 -12.47 -3.00 5.01
C GLN A 320 -12.54 -1.76 4.11
N LEU A 321 -13.56 -1.65 3.23
CA LEU A 321 -13.78 -0.47 2.38
C LEU A 321 -13.87 0.83 3.20
N PHE A 322 -14.79 0.89 4.16
CA PHE A 322 -14.97 2.09 4.98
C PHE A 322 -13.74 2.36 5.85
N SER A 323 -13.12 1.31 6.38
CA SER A 323 -11.93 1.40 7.21
C SER A 323 -10.74 2.06 6.49
N LEU A 324 -10.67 1.90 5.16
CA LEU A 324 -9.65 2.49 4.29
C LEU A 324 -10.07 3.83 3.70
N ARG A 325 -11.37 4.04 3.40
CA ARG A 325 -11.92 5.38 3.08
C ARG A 325 -11.71 6.39 4.21
N ALA A 326 -11.76 5.91 5.46
CA ALA A 326 -11.50 6.74 6.64
C ALA A 326 -10.01 7.03 6.84
N MET A 327 -9.10 6.36 6.13
CA MET A 327 -7.66 6.57 6.26
C MET A 327 -7.23 7.80 5.45
N PRO A 328 -6.52 8.77 6.05
CA PRO A 328 -6.02 9.92 5.30
C PRO A 328 -4.94 9.53 4.28
N GLY A 329 -4.89 10.23 3.15
CA GLY A 329 -3.76 10.16 2.21
C GLY A 329 -3.70 8.86 1.39
N ILE A 330 -4.81 8.16 1.19
CA ILE A 330 -4.90 6.94 0.36
C ILE A 330 -6.08 7.05 -0.60
N LEU A 331 -6.03 6.34 -1.73
CA LEU A 331 -7.17 6.18 -2.64
C LEU A 331 -7.78 4.79 -2.44
N MET A 332 -9.09 4.71 -2.18
CA MET A 332 -9.83 3.45 -2.08
C MET A 332 -10.71 3.27 -3.33
N LEU A 333 -10.17 2.59 -4.35
CA LEU A 333 -10.83 2.36 -5.63
C LEU A 333 -11.53 0.99 -5.64
N ARG A 334 -12.80 0.96 -6.06
CA ARG A 334 -13.58 -0.28 -6.22
C ARG A 334 -14.26 -0.33 -7.60
N PRO A 335 -13.52 -0.70 -8.66
CA PRO A 335 -14.01 -0.65 -10.04
C PRO A 335 -15.08 -1.72 -10.32
N ALA A 336 -16.10 -1.35 -11.08
CA ALA A 336 -17.22 -2.21 -11.45
C ALA A 336 -16.97 -3.11 -12.66
N ASP A 337 -16.13 -2.68 -13.60
CA ASP A 337 -15.89 -3.39 -14.85
C ASP A 337 -14.47 -3.18 -15.39
N GLY A 338 -14.24 -3.52 -16.66
CA GLY A 338 -12.93 -3.42 -17.31
C GLY A 338 -12.51 -1.98 -17.54
N THR A 339 -13.43 -1.12 -17.98
CA THR A 339 -13.15 0.30 -18.21
C THR A 339 -12.74 0.98 -16.91
N GLU A 340 -13.48 0.73 -15.83
CA GLU A 340 -13.13 1.29 -14.53
C GLU A 340 -11.83 0.71 -13.96
N THR A 341 -11.56 -0.58 -14.19
CA THR A 341 -10.32 -1.23 -13.74
C THR A 341 -9.09 -0.63 -14.44
N SER A 342 -9.14 -0.46 -15.77
CA SER A 342 -8.08 0.21 -16.53
C SER A 342 -7.82 1.63 -16.02
N ALA A 343 -8.89 2.39 -15.77
CA ALA A 343 -8.80 3.75 -15.27
C ALA A 343 -8.25 3.81 -13.83
N ALA A 344 -8.62 2.87 -12.97
CA ALA A 344 -8.09 2.76 -11.62
C ALA A 344 -6.57 2.51 -11.64
N TYR A 345 -6.08 1.66 -12.53
CA TYR A 345 -4.64 1.48 -12.74
C TYR A 345 -3.96 2.74 -13.27
N ARG A 346 -4.61 3.47 -14.18
CA ARG A 346 -4.09 4.75 -14.68
C ARG A 346 -3.87 5.71 -13.53
N ILE A 347 -4.89 5.86 -12.67
CA ILE A 347 -4.84 6.72 -11.48
C ILE A 347 -3.75 6.24 -10.51
N ALA A 348 -3.66 4.95 -10.24
CA ALA A 348 -2.66 4.40 -9.33
C ALA A 348 -1.22 4.66 -9.80
N VAL A 349 -0.95 4.55 -11.10
CA VAL A 349 0.37 4.82 -11.68
C VAL A 349 0.73 6.32 -11.62
N ILE A 350 -0.21 7.23 -11.91
CA ILE A 350 0.08 8.68 -11.84
C ILE A 350 0.25 9.18 -10.39
N ASN A 351 -0.40 8.52 -9.42
CA ASN A 351 -0.31 8.90 -8.00
C ASN A 351 0.98 8.35 -7.35
N ARG A 352 2.13 8.89 -7.75
CA ARG A 352 3.44 8.43 -7.26
C ARG A 352 3.73 8.79 -5.81
N LYS A 353 2.95 9.70 -5.25
CA LYS A 353 3.04 10.20 -3.87
C LYS A 353 1.85 9.82 -2.98
N ARG A 354 0.98 8.94 -3.46
CA ARG A 354 -0.23 8.54 -2.74
C ARG A 354 -0.57 7.09 -3.06
N PRO A 355 -0.62 6.19 -2.06
CA PRO A 355 -0.96 4.80 -2.31
C PRO A 355 -2.39 4.66 -2.85
N SER A 356 -2.60 3.61 -3.63
CA SER A 356 -3.90 3.26 -4.20
C SER A 356 -4.26 1.83 -3.85
N ILE A 357 -5.45 1.62 -3.31
CA ILE A 357 -6.02 0.29 -3.07
C ILE A 357 -7.06 0.02 -4.13
N LEU A 358 -6.95 -1.13 -4.80
CA LEU A 358 -7.92 -1.62 -5.76
C LEU A 358 -8.62 -2.84 -5.17
N ALA A 359 -9.88 -2.68 -4.78
CA ALA A 359 -10.75 -3.77 -4.34
C ALA A 359 -11.38 -4.46 -5.57
N LEU A 360 -11.08 -5.75 -5.76
CA LEU A 360 -11.36 -6.48 -7.00
C LEU A 360 -12.17 -7.76 -6.75
N SER A 361 -13.13 -8.04 -7.62
CA SER A 361 -14.08 -9.14 -7.48
C SER A 361 -13.46 -10.51 -7.76
N ARG A 362 -13.99 -11.56 -7.12
CA ARG A 362 -13.73 -12.96 -7.50
C ARG A 362 -14.58 -13.36 -8.71
N GLN A 363 -15.84 -12.96 -8.66
CA GLN A 363 -16.92 -13.27 -9.58
C GLN A 363 -16.88 -12.40 -10.84
N LYS A 364 -17.41 -12.94 -11.94
CA LYS A 364 -17.51 -12.21 -13.20
C LYS A 364 -18.54 -11.09 -13.11
N LEU A 365 -18.24 -9.98 -13.77
CA LEU A 365 -19.09 -8.81 -13.91
C LEU A 365 -19.22 -8.47 -15.40
N PRO A 366 -20.39 -7.96 -15.85
CA PRO A 366 -20.53 -7.48 -17.21
C PRO A 366 -19.72 -6.20 -17.42
N GLN A 367 -19.51 -5.81 -18.68
CA GLN A 367 -19.12 -4.45 -19.03
C GLN A 367 -20.39 -3.59 -19.07
N LEU A 368 -20.36 -2.44 -18.41
CA LEU A 368 -21.54 -1.58 -18.31
C LEU A 368 -21.48 -0.45 -19.34
N GLU A 369 -22.63 -0.05 -19.87
CA GLU A 369 -22.72 1.16 -20.67
C GLU A 369 -22.51 2.40 -19.77
N GLY A 370 -21.80 3.41 -20.28
CA GLY A 370 -21.56 4.67 -19.57
C GLY A 370 -20.35 4.68 -18.63
N THR A 371 -19.73 3.54 -18.31
CA THR A 371 -18.46 3.54 -17.59
C THR A 371 -17.37 4.17 -18.45
N SER A 372 -16.49 4.97 -17.84
CA SER A 372 -15.50 5.76 -18.59
C SER A 372 -14.23 6.01 -17.79
N VAL A 373 -13.11 6.19 -18.49
CA VAL A 373 -11.81 6.50 -17.87
C VAL A 373 -11.84 7.87 -17.19
N GLU A 374 -12.49 8.84 -17.84
CA GLU A 374 -12.68 10.19 -17.34
C GLU A 374 -13.56 10.20 -16.09
N GLY A 375 -14.60 9.36 -16.06
CA GLY A 375 -15.49 9.20 -14.92
C GLY A 375 -14.76 8.71 -13.67
N VAL A 376 -13.89 7.71 -13.79
CA VAL A 376 -13.11 7.22 -12.63
C VAL A 376 -12.17 8.30 -12.08
N ALA A 377 -11.58 9.13 -12.95
CA ALA A 377 -10.75 10.26 -12.50
C ALA A 377 -11.53 11.33 -11.71
N LYS A 378 -12.87 11.31 -11.79
CA LYS A 378 -13.78 12.14 -11.00
C LYS A 378 -14.23 11.48 -9.70
N GLY A 379 -13.91 10.20 -9.48
CA GLY A 379 -14.28 9.42 -8.30
C GLY A 379 -15.76 9.03 -8.22
N GLY A 380 -16.67 9.95 -8.55
CA GLY A 380 -18.11 9.75 -8.58
C GLY A 380 -18.73 10.39 -9.81
N TYR A 381 -19.42 9.61 -10.64
CA TYR A 381 -19.95 10.08 -11.92
C TYR A 381 -21.21 9.34 -12.35
N VAL A 382 -22.02 9.99 -13.19
CA VAL A 382 -23.27 9.43 -13.71
C VAL A 382 -22.97 8.48 -14.86
N ILE A 383 -23.42 7.22 -14.75
CA ILE A 383 -23.29 6.23 -15.83
C ILE A 383 -24.55 6.13 -16.68
N SER A 384 -25.73 6.39 -16.09
CA SER A 384 -27.00 6.40 -16.81
C SER A 384 -28.01 7.35 -16.15
N ASP A 385 -28.80 8.06 -16.96
CA ASP A 385 -29.80 9.02 -16.50
C ASP A 385 -30.90 9.19 -17.56
N ASN A 386 -32.16 9.29 -17.12
CA ASN A 386 -33.31 9.64 -17.97
C ASN A 386 -34.09 10.86 -17.44
N SER A 387 -33.51 11.61 -16.51
CA SER A 387 -34.07 12.85 -15.99
C SER A 387 -33.76 14.06 -16.87
N SER A 388 -34.44 15.18 -16.59
CA SER A 388 -34.20 16.46 -17.23
C SER A 388 -33.98 17.54 -16.17
N GLY A 389 -33.17 18.56 -16.47
CA GLY A 389 -32.96 19.70 -15.56
C GLY A 389 -32.22 19.35 -14.28
N ASN A 390 -31.37 18.32 -14.30
CA ASN A 390 -30.62 17.82 -13.14
C ASN A 390 -31.52 17.44 -11.93
N LYS A 391 -32.70 16.90 -12.21
CA LYS A 391 -33.70 16.59 -11.19
C LYS A 391 -34.31 15.19 -11.40
N PRO A 392 -33.55 14.12 -11.17
CA PRO A 392 -34.10 12.76 -11.12
C PRO A 392 -35.05 12.59 -9.93
N ASP A 393 -36.03 11.70 -10.06
CA ASP A 393 -36.89 11.27 -8.95
C ASP A 393 -36.12 10.45 -7.92
N LEU A 394 -35.08 9.74 -8.36
CA LEU A 394 -34.27 8.84 -7.55
C LEU A 394 -32.81 8.80 -8.05
N ILE A 395 -31.87 8.82 -7.11
CA ILE A 395 -30.44 8.56 -7.39
C ILE A 395 -30.04 7.22 -6.76
N LEU A 396 -29.52 6.31 -7.57
CA LEU A 396 -28.88 5.07 -7.12
C LEU A 396 -27.36 5.25 -7.16
N ILE A 397 -26.68 5.04 -6.05
CA ILE A 397 -25.23 5.20 -5.92
C ILE A 397 -24.63 3.83 -5.62
N SER A 398 -23.63 3.40 -6.38
CA SER A 398 -23.03 2.08 -6.18
C SER A 398 -21.56 2.05 -6.59
N THR A 399 -20.91 0.93 -6.30
CA THR A 399 -19.49 0.67 -6.58
C THR A 399 -19.34 -0.80 -6.98
N GLY A 400 -18.24 -1.13 -7.65
CA GLY A 400 -17.84 -2.52 -7.86
C GLY A 400 -18.93 -3.42 -8.43
N SER A 401 -19.04 -4.63 -7.85
CA SER A 401 -19.99 -5.65 -8.29
C SER A 401 -21.46 -5.28 -8.15
N GLU A 402 -21.80 -4.31 -7.30
CA GLU A 402 -23.20 -3.93 -7.06
C GLU A 402 -23.71 -2.89 -8.08
N LEU A 403 -22.83 -2.29 -8.90
CA LEU A 403 -23.23 -1.32 -9.90
C LEU A 403 -24.14 -1.92 -10.97
N GLU A 404 -23.93 -3.20 -11.33
CA GLU A 404 -24.83 -3.94 -12.22
C GLU A 404 -26.24 -4.08 -11.60
N ILE A 405 -26.32 -4.28 -10.28
CA ILE A 405 -27.61 -4.39 -9.57
C ILE A 405 -28.35 -3.05 -9.63
N ALA A 406 -27.64 -1.94 -9.45
CA ALA A 406 -28.18 -0.59 -9.57
C ALA A 406 -28.71 -0.30 -10.99
N GLU A 407 -27.95 -0.63 -12.04
CA GLU A 407 -28.39 -0.47 -13.44
C GLU A 407 -29.64 -1.31 -13.76
N LYS A 408 -29.66 -2.58 -13.34
CA LYS A 408 -30.83 -3.46 -13.54
C LYS A 408 -32.07 -2.92 -12.83
N ALA A 409 -31.94 -2.42 -11.60
CA ALA A 409 -33.05 -1.81 -10.86
C ALA A 409 -33.53 -0.51 -11.52
N ALA A 410 -32.61 0.36 -11.95
CA ALA A 410 -32.93 1.58 -12.66
C ALA A 410 -33.72 1.28 -13.94
N GLY A 411 -33.31 0.29 -14.74
CA GLY A 411 -34.03 -0.12 -15.94
C GLY A 411 -35.47 -0.56 -15.68
N GLN A 412 -35.75 -1.22 -14.54
CA GLN A 412 -37.12 -1.59 -14.15
C GLN A 412 -37.93 -0.39 -13.66
N LEU A 413 -37.36 0.45 -12.79
CA LEU A 413 -38.02 1.66 -12.28
C LEU A 413 -38.34 2.67 -13.39
N ARG A 414 -37.47 2.79 -14.40
CA ARG A 414 -37.71 3.61 -15.60
C ARG A 414 -38.90 3.11 -16.41
N LYS A 415 -39.12 1.79 -16.52
CA LYS A 415 -40.32 1.21 -17.16
C LYS A 415 -41.61 1.52 -16.38
N GLU A 416 -41.50 1.78 -15.08
CA GLU A 416 -42.60 2.25 -14.23
C GLU A 416 -42.80 3.77 -14.30
N GLY A 417 -42.06 4.48 -15.17
CA GLY A 417 -42.21 5.91 -15.41
C GLY A 417 -41.40 6.83 -14.49
N LYS A 418 -40.47 6.29 -13.69
CA LYS A 418 -39.56 7.09 -12.86
C LYS A 418 -38.36 7.62 -13.66
N SER A 419 -37.92 8.83 -13.33
CA SER A 419 -36.61 9.34 -13.71
C SER A 419 -35.56 8.90 -12.69
N VAL A 420 -34.65 8.04 -13.10
CA VAL A 420 -33.64 7.42 -12.24
C VAL A 420 -32.26 7.72 -12.77
N ARG A 421 -31.40 8.23 -11.90
CA ARG A 421 -29.97 8.42 -12.15
C ARG A 421 -29.18 7.32 -11.45
N VAL A 422 -28.20 6.74 -12.14
CA VAL A 422 -27.25 5.80 -11.55
C VAL A 422 -25.86 6.43 -11.54
N VAL A 423 -25.23 6.39 -10.38
CA VAL A 423 -23.92 6.97 -10.11
C VAL A 423 -22.97 5.84 -9.73
N SER A 424 -21.86 5.73 -10.46
CA SER A 424 -20.70 4.98 -10.00
C SER A 424 -19.89 5.88 -9.07
N LEU A 425 -19.69 5.45 -7.82
CA LEU A 425 -18.86 6.14 -6.82
C LEU A 425 -17.57 5.34 -6.55
N VAL A 426 -16.84 5.04 -7.62
CA VAL A 426 -15.66 4.18 -7.64
C VAL A 426 -14.56 4.58 -6.65
N CYS A 427 -14.41 5.87 -6.32
CA CYS A 427 -13.45 6.37 -5.35
C CYS A 427 -13.98 7.63 -4.66
N TRP A 428 -14.19 7.55 -3.34
CA TRP A 428 -14.74 8.65 -2.55
C TRP A 428 -13.79 9.82 -2.51
N GLU A 429 -12.50 9.55 -2.32
CA GLU A 429 -11.48 10.58 -2.15
C GLU A 429 -11.38 11.48 -3.39
N LEU A 430 -11.37 10.88 -4.58
CA LEU A 430 -11.35 11.65 -5.84
C LEU A 430 -12.64 12.43 -6.09
N PHE A 431 -13.79 11.95 -5.62
CA PHE A 431 -15.06 12.68 -5.71
C PHE A 431 -15.06 13.90 -4.79
N GLU A 432 -14.52 13.74 -3.58
CA GLU A 432 -14.38 14.82 -2.61
C GLU A 432 -13.42 15.92 -3.07
N GLU A 433 -12.43 15.57 -3.89
CA GLU A 433 -11.50 16.51 -4.53
C GLU A 433 -12.13 17.33 -5.66
N GLN A 434 -13.34 16.99 -6.13
CA GLN A 434 -13.98 17.74 -7.20
C GLN A 434 -14.55 19.07 -6.70
N PRO A 435 -14.67 20.08 -7.58
CA PRO A 435 -15.39 21.32 -7.28
C PRO A 435 -16.85 21.05 -6.87
N GLU A 436 -17.42 21.90 -6.04
CA GLU A 436 -18.80 21.76 -5.55
C GLU A 436 -19.82 21.77 -6.70
N GLU A 437 -19.56 22.52 -7.77
CA GLU A 437 -20.42 22.52 -8.97
C GLU A 437 -20.47 21.15 -9.63
N TYR A 438 -19.36 20.40 -9.62
CA TYR A 438 -19.34 19.04 -10.15
C TYR A 438 -20.11 18.10 -9.23
N LYS A 439 -19.90 18.18 -7.91
CA LYS A 439 -20.63 17.36 -6.94
C LYS A 439 -22.14 17.58 -7.06
N GLU A 440 -22.60 18.83 -7.20
CA GLU A 440 -24.01 19.18 -7.40
C GLU A 440 -24.54 18.68 -8.76
N SER A 441 -23.71 18.63 -9.80
CA SER A 441 -24.09 18.05 -11.10
C SER A 441 -24.35 16.54 -11.03
N VAL A 442 -23.71 15.84 -10.09
CA VAL A 442 -23.86 14.38 -9.90
C VAL A 442 -24.93 14.07 -8.87
N LEU A 443 -24.86 14.69 -7.69
CA LEU A 443 -25.73 14.49 -6.53
C LEU A 443 -26.47 15.79 -6.16
N PRO A 444 -27.41 16.26 -7.00
CA PRO A 444 -28.14 17.51 -6.78
C PRO A 444 -28.80 17.54 -5.40
N SER A 445 -28.49 18.58 -4.64
CA SER A 445 -28.96 18.80 -3.26
C SER A 445 -30.48 18.76 -3.12
N GLU A 446 -31.23 19.18 -4.15
CA GLU A 446 -32.70 19.14 -4.18
C GLU A 446 -33.24 17.70 -4.20
N VAL A 447 -32.50 16.73 -4.76
CA VAL A 447 -32.93 15.35 -4.85
C VAL A 447 -32.50 14.58 -3.61
N THR A 448 -33.43 14.43 -2.67
CA THR A 448 -33.18 13.75 -1.38
C THR A 448 -33.49 12.25 -1.39
N SER A 449 -34.17 11.75 -2.42
CA SER A 449 -34.42 10.32 -2.61
C SER A 449 -33.17 9.67 -3.20
N ARG A 450 -32.33 9.14 -2.33
CA ARG A 450 -31.03 8.55 -2.68
C ARG A 450 -30.90 7.17 -2.04
N ILE A 451 -30.40 6.20 -2.80
CA ILE A 451 -30.09 4.87 -2.28
C ILE A 451 -28.65 4.51 -2.63
N SER A 452 -27.87 4.08 -1.64
CA SER A 452 -26.61 3.41 -1.90
C SER A 452 -26.78 1.89 -1.86
N ILE A 453 -26.03 1.18 -2.71
CA ILE A 453 -25.93 -0.29 -2.64
C ILE A 453 -24.47 -0.73 -2.81
N GLU A 454 -23.94 -1.43 -1.82
CA GLU A 454 -22.56 -1.92 -1.79
C GLU A 454 -22.46 -3.15 -0.87
N ALA A 455 -21.73 -4.19 -1.29
CA ALA A 455 -21.47 -5.37 -0.46
C ALA A 455 -20.38 -5.09 0.61
N GLY A 456 -20.66 -4.17 1.51
CA GLY A 456 -19.85 -3.77 2.66
C GLY A 456 -20.71 -3.03 3.70
N VAL A 457 -20.09 -2.53 4.78
CA VAL A 457 -20.81 -1.77 5.83
C VAL A 457 -21.54 -0.56 5.27
N THR A 458 -22.69 -0.25 5.84
CA THR A 458 -23.48 0.93 5.47
C THR A 458 -22.93 2.23 6.07
N LEU A 459 -22.11 2.13 7.11
CA LEU A 459 -21.46 3.27 7.77
C LEU A 459 -20.71 4.15 6.77
N GLY A 460 -20.90 5.47 6.87
CA GLY A 460 -20.29 6.49 6.03
C GLY A 460 -21.15 6.87 4.82
N TRP A 461 -22.02 5.99 4.34
CA TRP A 461 -22.85 6.27 3.16
C TRP A 461 -23.83 7.43 3.38
N GLU A 462 -24.19 7.73 4.63
CA GLU A 462 -24.97 8.90 5.03
C GLU A 462 -24.43 10.22 4.48
N LYS A 463 -23.12 10.29 4.21
CA LYS A 463 -22.46 11.43 3.56
C LYS A 463 -23.05 11.74 2.18
N TYR A 464 -23.41 10.72 1.40
CA TYR A 464 -23.90 10.87 0.02
C TYR A 464 -25.41 10.72 -0.09
N ILE A 465 -26.02 9.86 0.73
CA ILE A 465 -27.47 9.60 0.67
C ILE A 465 -28.28 10.58 1.54
N GLY A 466 -27.65 11.24 2.51
CA GLY A 466 -28.30 12.14 3.45
C GLY A 466 -29.26 11.43 4.42
N GLN A 467 -29.94 12.20 5.28
CA GLN A 467 -30.82 11.65 6.33
C GLN A 467 -32.06 10.92 5.82
N LYS A 468 -32.51 11.26 4.60
CA LYS A 468 -33.70 10.67 3.98
C LYS A 468 -33.36 9.46 3.11
N GLY A 469 -32.11 9.30 2.70
CA GLY A 469 -31.69 8.19 1.86
C GLY A 469 -31.66 6.84 2.59
N LYS A 470 -31.45 5.77 1.83
CA LYS A 470 -31.30 4.41 2.35
C LYS A 470 -29.98 3.81 1.89
N ALA A 471 -29.29 3.09 2.78
CA ALA A 471 -28.13 2.30 2.41
C ALA A 471 -28.51 0.82 2.42
N ILE A 472 -28.17 0.10 1.36
CA ILE A 472 -28.27 -1.36 1.26
C ILE A 472 -26.85 -1.91 1.30
N GLY A 473 -26.52 -2.61 2.37
CA GLY A 473 -25.21 -3.20 2.57
C GLY A 473 -25.25 -4.31 3.61
N ILE A 474 -24.11 -4.59 4.23
CA ILE A 474 -23.93 -5.68 5.18
C ILE A 474 -23.27 -5.13 6.44
N ASP A 475 -24.01 -5.07 7.55
CA ASP A 475 -23.52 -4.58 8.86
C ASP A 475 -23.29 -5.73 9.87
N ARG A 476 -22.90 -6.89 9.35
CA ARG A 476 -22.62 -8.12 10.11
C ARG A 476 -21.63 -8.97 9.32
N PHE A 477 -20.97 -9.93 9.96
CA PHE A 477 -20.19 -10.91 9.23
C PHE A 477 -21.06 -11.70 8.25
N GLY A 478 -20.42 -12.17 7.17
CA GLY A 478 -21.08 -12.96 6.14
C GLY A 478 -21.32 -14.42 6.54
N SER A 479 -21.27 -15.34 5.59
CA SER A 479 -21.62 -16.75 5.80
C SER A 479 -20.89 -17.65 4.81
N SER A 480 -20.60 -18.90 5.19
CA SER A 480 -20.08 -19.90 4.25
C SER A 480 -21.22 -20.51 3.45
N ALA A 481 -21.37 -20.08 2.21
CA ALA A 481 -22.36 -20.57 1.24
C ALA A 481 -21.98 -20.09 -0.19
N PRO A 482 -22.60 -20.63 -1.24
CA PRO A 482 -22.42 -20.09 -2.59
C PRO A 482 -22.80 -18.61 -2.65
N ALA A 483 -21.99 -17.79 -3.32
CA ALA A 483 -22.11 -16.33 -3.34
C ALA A 483 -23.53 -15.83 -3.68
N GLY A 484 -24.16 -16.40 -4.72
CA GLY A 484 -25.52 -16.03 -5.12
C GLY A 484 -26.58 -16.25 -4.03
N ARG A 485 -26.38 -17.26 -3.16
CA ARG A 485 -27.24 -17.47 -1.98
C ARG A 485 -27.00 -16.39 -0.93
N ILE A 486 -25.73 -16.05 -0.66
CA ILE A 486 -25.39 -15.02 0.32
C ILE A 486 -25.98 -13.67 -0.10
N TYR A 487 -25.82 -13.26 -1.36
CA TYR A 487 -26.41 -12.03 -1.91
C TYR A 487 -27.93 -11.98 -1.72
N LYS A 488 -28.61 -13.10 -2.00
CA LYS A 488 -30.06 -13.21 -1.82
C LYS A 488 -30.49 -13.07 -0.36
N GLU A 489 -29.87 -13.83 0.55
CA GLU A 489 -30.23 -13.86 1.97
C GLU A 489 -29.87 -12.54 2.69
N LEU A 490 -28.83 -11.83 2.23
CA LEU A 490 -28.42 -10.53 2.78
C LEU A 490 -29.06 -9.34 2.05
N GLY A 491 -29.96 -9.58 1.09
CA GLY A 491 -30.76 -8.51 0.47
C GLY A 491 -30.02 -7.63 -0.53
N LEU A 492 -28.85 -8.04 -1.01
CA LEU A 492 -28.13 -7.37 -2.12
C LEU A 492 -28.71 -7.84 -3.46
N THR A 493 -29.93 -7.42 -3.75
CA THR A 493 -30.71 -7.91 -4.90
C THR A 493 -31.41 -6.75 -5.61
N VAL A 494 -31.75 -6.96 -6.88
CA VAL A 494 -32.52 -6.01 -7.68
C VAL A 494 -33.90 -5.79 -7.05
N GLU A 495 -34.53 -6.87 -6.57
CA GLU A 495 -35.86 -6.84 -5.96
C GLU A 495 -35.88 -6.00 -4.69
N ASN A 496 -34.89 -6.19 -3.79
CA ASN A 496 -34.81 -5.41 -2.56
C ASN A 496 -34.50 -3.92 -2.86
N LEU A 497 -33.66 -3.65 -3.85
CA LEU A 497 -33.34 -2.27 -4.25
C LEU A 497 -34.59 -1.55 -4.80
N ILE A 498 -35.39 -2.21 -5.63
CA ILE A 498 -36.66 -1.66 -6.14
C ILE A 498 -37.67 -1.47 -5.00
N ALA A 499 -37.79 -2.43 -4.07
CA ALA A 499 -38.67 -2.30 -2.91
C ALA A 499 -38.27 -1.11 -2.04
N THR A 500 -36.97 -0.93 -1.81
CA THR A 500 -36.42 0.21 -1.06
C THR A 500 -36.69 1.53 -1.79
N ALA A 501 -36.51 1.57 -3.11
CA ALA A 501 -36.82 2.73 -3.95
C ALA A 501 -38.29 3.15 -3.85
N LYS A 502 -39.21 2.19 -3.78
CA LYS A 502 -40.66 2.46 -3.63
C LYS A 502 -41.06 2.94 -2.23
N SER A 503 -40.16 2.84 -1.25
CA SER A 503 -40.38 3.32 0.12
C SER A 503 -39.93 4.77 0.37
N LEU A 504 -39.27 5.38 -0.62
CA LEU A 504 -38.75 6.75 -0.58
C LEU A 504 -39.69 7.79 -1.19
#